data_AF-A0AAW2S8P6-F1
#
_entry.id   AF-A0AAW2S8P6-F1
#
_cell.length_a   1.000
_cell.length_b   1.000
_cell.length_c   1.000
_cell.angle_alpha   90.00
_cell.angle_beta   90.00
_cell.angle_gamma   90.00
#
_symmetry.space_group_name_H-M   'P 1'
#
loop_
_entity.id
_entity.type
_entity.pdbx_description
1 polymer ?
#
loop_
_entity_poly.entity_id
_entity_poly.type
_entity_poly.pdbx_seq_one_letter_code
_entity_poly.pdbx_strand_id
1 'polypeptide(L)'
;MDSGAGESSAADDYESLMSTTDAELLKSAWRNEKAAPEILKFDADLVQRSRQQIQLMEEMVDEFNKNGVDPLTVSLYQMDLDRTMFLLRSYLRTRLQKIEKYVFHIQKTLQLWNRLSKQEQMFARRCAGDLKHHLEQSVLSKLPDQYQSHLRQSAASEDDDMGELIAYQSKMVFRYK
;
A
#
# COMPACT_ATOMS: atom_id res chain seq x y z
N MET A 1 -40.06 -34.02 -7.92
CA MET A 1 -39.36 -34.23 -6.63
C MET A 1 -37.89 -34.26 -6.99
N ASP A 2 -37.37 -33.11 -7.39
CA ASP A 2 -36.68 -32.10 -6.57
C ASP A 2 -35.22 -32.48 -6.29
N SER A 3 -34.33 -31.85 -7.05
CA SER A 3 -32.87 -31.84 -6.88
C SER A 3 -32.35 -30.63 -7.66
N GLY A 4 -32.71 -29.43 -7.19
CA GLY A 4 -32.28 -28.16 -7.77
C GLY A 4 -31.84 -27.12 -6.73
N ALA A 5 -31.74 -27.50 -5.46
CA ALA A 5 -31.53 -26.57 -4.34
C ALA A 5 -30.05 -26.32 -3.98
N GLY A 6 -29.09 -27.01 -4.61
CA GLY A 6 -27.66 -26.93 -4.23
C GLY A 6 -26.83 -25.90 -5.01
N GLU A 7 -27.28 -25.44 -6.18
CA GLU A 7 -26.52 -24.50 -7.02
C GLU A 7 -26.85 -23.03 -6.73
N SER A 8 -28.05 -22.71 -6.22
CA SER A 8 -28.43 -21.32 -5.98
C SER A 8 -27.67 -20.69 -4.81
N SER A 9 -27.37 -21.45 -3.75
CA SER A 9 -26.70 -20.90 -2.57
C SER A 9 -25.25 -20.51 -2.85
N ALA A 10 -24.50 -21.32 -3.61
CA ALA A 10 -23.10 -21.04 -3.91
C ALA A 10 -22.93 -19.82 -4.83
N ALA A 11 -23.87 -19.60 -5.75
CA ALA A 11 -23.89 -18.43 -6.62
C ALA A 11 -24.28 -17.15 -5.86
N ASP A 12 -25.29 -17.21 -5.00
CA ASP A 12 -25.72 -16.09 -4.16
C ASP A 12 -24.63 -15.70 -3.13
N ASP A 13 -23.94 -16.70 -2.55
CA ASP A 13 -22.83 -16.49 -1.63
C ASP A 13 -21.62 -15.87 -2.35
N TYR A 14 -21.34 -16.29 -3.59
CA TYR A 14 -20.29 -15.68 -4.42
C TYR A 14 -20.59 -14.23 -4.80
N GLU A 15 -21.82 -13.90 -5.23
CA GLU A 15 -22.20 -12.53 -5.61
C GLU A 15 -22.14 -11.58 -4.40
N SER A 16 -22.53 -12.05 -3.22
CA SER A 16 -22.39 -11.32 -1.95
C SER A 16 -20.92 -11.14 -1.53
N LEU A 17 -20.10 -12.19 -1.61
CA LEU A 17 -18.66 -12.11 -1.33
C LEU A 17 -17.93 -11.21 -2.33
N MET A 18 -18.37 -11.25 -3.59
CA MET A 18 -17.88 -10.42 -4.69
C MET A 18 -18.60 -9.08 -4.75
N SER A 19 -19.05 -8.53 -3.61
CA SER A 19 -19.43 -7.12 -3.47
C SER A 19 -18.48 -6.26 -4.31
N THR A 20 -18.92 -5.96 -5.54
CA THR A 20 -18.06 -5.39 -6.59
C THR A 20 -17.53 -4.06 -6.14
N THR A 21 -18.32 -3.40 -5.29
CA THR A 21 -18.02 -2.22 -4.50
C THR A 21 -16.61 -2.25 -3.89
N ASP A 22 -16.21 -3.27 -3.12
CA ASP A 22 -14.93 -3.19 -2.39
C ASP A 22 -13.71 -3.41 -3.28
N ALA A 23 -13.80 -4.34 -4.22
CA ALA A 23 -12.76 -4.53 -5.22
C ALA A 23 -12.59 -3.27 -6.10
N GLU A 24 -13.70 -2.60 -6.46
CA GLU A 24 -13.68 -1.34 -7.21
C GLU A 24 -13.16 -0.17 -6.38
N LEU A 25 -13.54 -0.06 -5.11
CA LEU A 25 -13.02 0.93 -4.17
C LEU A 25 -11.51 0.75 -3.99
N LEU A 26 -11.05 -0.49 -3.80
CA LEU A 26 -9.62 -0.80 -3.70
C LEU A 26 -8.88 -0.47 -4.99
N LYS A 27 -9.48 -0.75 -6.15
CA LYS A 27 -8.93 -0.38 -7.46
C LYS A 27 -8.85 1.14 -7.64
N SER A 28 -9.84 1.87 -7.16
CA SER A 28 -9.84 3.34 -7.16
C SER A 28 -8.75 3.89 -6.24
N ALA A 29 -8.69 3.41 -4.99
CA ALA A 29 -7.65 3.78 -4.02
C ALA A 29 -6.24 3.51 -4.56
N TRP A 30 -6.03 2.34 -5.18
CA TRP A 30 -4.77 1.98 -5.82
C TRP A 30 -4.38 2.93 -6.96
N ARG A 31 -5.30 3.24 -7.87
CA ARG A 31 -5.04 4.19 -8.98
C ARG A 31 -4.73 5.58 -8.45
N ASN A 32 -5.50 6.06 -7.48
CA ASN A 32 -5.32 7.37 -6.86
C ASN A 32 -3.97 7.45 -6.16
N GLU A 33 -3.59 6.42 -5.41
CA GLU A 33 -2.29 6.34 -4.76
C GLU A 33 -1.16 6.37 -5.79
N LYS A 34 -1.25 5.60 -6.88
CA LYS A 34 -0.22 5.64 -7.94
C LYS A 34 -0.10 7.01 -8.62
N ALA A 35 -1.21 7.74 -8.77
CA ALA A 35 -1.24 9.04 -9.44
C ALA A 35 -0.88 10.20 -8.51
N ALA A 36 -1.05 10.05 -7.20
CA ALA A 36 -0.77 11.13 -6.25
C ALA A 36 0.75 11.32 -6.04
N PRO A 37 1.26 12.56 -6.05
CA PRO A 37 2.67 12.83 -5.73
C PRO A 37 2.99 12.65 -4.24
N GLU A 38 1.99 12.87 -3.38
CA GLU A 38 2.07 12.71 -1.93
C GLU A 38 1.37 11.43 -1.46
N ILE A 39 1.65 11.00 -0.22
CA ILE A 39 0.97 9.85 0.39
C ILE A 39 -0.48 10.23 0.74
N LEU A 40 -1.43 9.41 0.31
CA LEU A 40 -2.85 9.62 0.63
C LEU A 40 -3.20 9.04 2.01
N LYS A 41 -4.38 9.38 2.53
CA LYS A 41 -4.89 8.82 3.78
C LYS A 41 -5.05 7.30 3.65
N PHE A 42 -4.49 6.55 4.61
CA PHE A 42 -4.69 5.11 4.69
C PHE A 42 -6.15 4.79 5.00
N ASP A 43 -6.81 4.11 4.08
CA ASP A 43 -8.15 3.57 4.28
C ASP A 43 -8.09 2.23 5.01
N ALA A 44 -8.11 2.29 6.35
CA ALA A 44 -8.00 1.10 7.19
C ALA A 44 -9.19 0.16 7.05
N ASP A 45 -10.40 0.72 6.91
CA ASP A 45 -11.63 -0.05 6.86
C ASP A 45 -11.74 -0.79 5.52
N LEU A 46 -11.39 -0.13 4.41
CA LEU A 46 -11.32 -0.78 3.10
C LEU A 46 -10.29 -1.90 3.09
N VAL A 47 -9.06 -1.64 3.57
CA VAL A 47 -8.00 -2.66 3.59
C VAL A 47 -8.39 -3.85 4.47
N GLN A 48 -9.04 -3.60 5.61
CA GLN A 48 -9.47 -4.67 6.52
C GLN A 48 -10.56 -5.52 5.87
N ARG A 49 -11.58 -4.92 5.26
CA ARG A 49 -12.65 -5.64 4.57
C ARG A 49 -12.12 -6.42 3.37
N SER A 50 -11.22 -5.83 2.56
CA SER A 50 -10.58 -6.55 1.45
C SER A 50 -9.77 -7.75 1.93
N ARG A 51 -9.09 -7.68 3.09
CA ARG A 51 -8.38 -8.83 3.67
C ARG A 51 -9.33 -9.95 4.09
N GLN A 52 -10.43 -9.59 4.75
CA GLN A 52 -11.44 -10.55 5.18
C GLN A 52 -12.10 -11.23 3.97
N GLN A 53 -12.44 -10.47 2.93
CA GLN A 53 -12.99 -11.01 1.69
C GLN A 53 -12.01 -11.98 1.01
N ILE A 54 -10.72 -11.61 0.91
CA ILE A 54 -9.68 -12.51 0.37
C ILE A 54 -9.62 -13.81 1.18
N GLN A 55 -9.61 -13.72 2.51
CA GLN A 55 -9.56 -14.89 3.38
C GLN A 55 -10.77 -15.82 3.17
N LEU A 56 -11.98 -15.26 3.09
CA LEU A 56 -13.19 -16.05 2.84
C LEU A 56 -13.16 -16.71 1.45
N MET A 57 -12.63 -16.03 0.43
CA MET A 57 -12.45 -16.62 -0.91
C MET A 57 -11.40 -17.74 -0.90
N GLU A 58 -10.31 -17.59 -0.15
CA GLU A 58 -9.30 -18.65 0.03
C GLU A 58 -9.94 -19.90 0.64
N GLU A 59 -10.70 -19.74 1.73
CA GLU A 59 -11.42 -20.84 2.40
C GLU A 59 -12.44 -21.50 1.47
N MET A 60 -13.20 -20.72 0.70
CA MET A 60 -14.18 -21.23 -0.29
C MET A 60 -13.51 -22.03 -1.41
N VAL A 61 -12.41 -21.53 -1.99
CA VAL A 61 -11.67 -22.25 -3.05
C VAL A 61 -11.11 -23.57 -2.51
N ASP A 62 -10.62 -23.59 -1.28
CA ASP A 62 -10.16 -24.82 -0.63
C ASP A 62 -11.30 -25.82 -0.40
N GLU A 63 -12.50 -25.35 -0.06
CA GLU A 63 -13.69 -26.20 0.08
C GLU A 63 -14.16 -26.76 -1.25
N PHE A 64 -14.20 -25.95 -2.31
CA PHE A 64 -14.57 -26.41 -3.65
C PHE A 64 -13.63 -27.50 -4.17
N ASN A 65 -12.32 -27.37 -3.90
CA ASN A 65 -11.34 -28.40 -4.22
C ASN A 65 -11.62 -29.72 -3.46
N LYS A 66 -12.01 -29.66 -2.18
CA LYS A 66 -12.32 -30.84 -1.36
C LYS A 66 -13.61 -31.53 -1.78
N ASN A 67 -14.62 -30.74 -2.15
CA ASN A 67 -15.96 -31.22 -2.48
C ASN A 67 -16.09 -31.73 -3.92
N GLY A 68 -15.01 -31.65 -4.73
CA GLY A 68 -15.01 -32.14 -6.10
C GLY A 68 -15.87 -31.29 -7.05
N VAL A 69 -15.96 -29.98 -6.79
CA VAL A 69 -16.62 -29.02 -7.69
C VAL A 69 -15.93 -29.02 -9.05
N ASP A 70 -16.67 -28.71 -10.10
CA ASP A 70 -16.15 -28.63 -11.46
C ASP A 70 -14.82 -27.83 -11.54
N PRO A 71 -13.76 -28.38 -12.16
CA PRO A 71 -12.45 -27.72 -12.22
C PRO A 71 -12.43 -26.35 -12.88
N LEU A 72 -13.31 -26.09 -13.87
CA LEU A 72 -13.39 -24.78 -14.52
C LEU A 72 -13.94 -23.74 -13.56
N THR A 73 -14.93 -24.11 -12.76
CA THR A 73 -15.49 -23.26 -11.70
C THR A 73 -14.41 -22.92 -10.68
N VAL A 74 -13.70 -23.92 -10.14
CA VAL A 74 -12.59 -23.67 -9.18
C VAL A 74 -11.52 -22.74 -9.77
N SER A 75 -11.13 -22.96 -11.03
CA SER A 75 -10.15 -22.11 -11.70
C SER A 75 -10.60 -20.66 -11.84
N LEU A 76 -11.89 -20.41 -12.08
CA LEU A 76 -12.42 -19.05 -12.19
C LEU A 76 -12.31 -18.30 -10.86
N TYR A 77 -12.70 -18.95 -9.76
CA TYR A 77 -12.61 -18.38 -8.41
C TYR A 77 -11.15 -18.13 -8.00
N GLN A 78 -10.25 -19.05 -8.33
CA GLN A 78 -8.81 -18.87 -8.09
C GLN A 78 -8.26 -17.65 -8.84
N MET A 79 -8.65 -17.44 -10.11
CA MET A 79 -8.22 -16.28 -10.89
C MET A 79 -8.68 -14.95 -10.28
N ASP A 80 -9.93 -14.88 -9.82
CA ASP A 80 -10.48 -13.68 -9.18
C ASP A 80 -9.82 -13.40 -7.83
N LEU A 81 -9.57 -14.45 -7.05
CA LEU A 81 -8.83 -14.40 -5.81
C LEU A 81 -7.40 -13.84 -6.05
N ASP A 82 -6.67 -14.40 -7.01
CA ASP A 82 -5.32 -13.97 -7.38
C ASP A 82 -5.29 -12.51 -7.82
N ARG A 83 -6.29 -12.08 -8.60
CA ARG A 83 -6.42 -10.70 -9.06
C ARG A 83 -6.64 -9.73 -7.89
N THR A 84 -7.49 -10.09 -6.95
CA THR A 84 -7.82 -9.26 -5.77
C THR A 84 -6.64 -9.18 -4.81
N MET A 85 -5.99 -10.32 -4.56
CA MET A 85 -4.73 -10.40 -3.83
C MET A 85 -3.63 -9.53 -4.45
N PHE A 86 -3.44 -9.62 -5.77
CA PHE A 86 -2.48 -8.78 -6.49
C PHE A 86 -2.78 -7.30 -6.28
N LEU A 87 -4.05 -6.90 -6.40
CA LEU A 87 -4.47 -5.51 -6.25
C LEU A 87 -4.16 -4.97 -4.85
N LEU A 88 -4.51 -5.71 -3.80
CA LEU A 88 -4.21 -5.33 -2.42
C LEU A 88 -2.71 -5.22 -2.17
N ARG A 89 -1.94 -6.21 -2.62
CA ARG A 89 -0.46 -6.21 -2.49
C ARG A 89 0.17 -5.04 -3.26
N SER A 90 -0.34 -4.73 -4.45
CA SER A 90 0.13 -3.62 -5.27
C SER A 90 -0.14 -2.26 -4.62
N TYR A 91 -1.32 -2.09 -4.02
CA TYR A 91 -1.66 -0.90 -3.23
C TYR A 91 -0.71 -0.69 -2.05
N LEU A 92 -0.56 -1.70 -1.20
CA LEU A 92 0.32 -1.62 -0.02
C LEU A 92 1.79 -1.38 -0.42
N ARG A 93 2.27 -2.05 -1.47
CA ARG A 93 3.64 -1.87 -1.98
C ARG A 93 3.87 -0.45 -2.51
N THR A 94 2.91 0.10 -3.26
CA THR A 94 2.99 1.48 -3.77
C THR A 94 3.12 2.47 -2.62
N ARG A 95 2.35 2.28 -1.54
CA ARG A 95 2.42 3.13 -0.34
C ARG A 95 3.76 3.02 0.36
N LEU A 96 4.28 1.81 0.58
CA LEU A 96 5.60 1.61 1.20
C LEU A 96 6.72 2.27 0.40
N GLN A 97 6.71 2.16 -0.93
CA GLN A 97 7.70 2.82 -1.79
C GLN A 97 7.66 4.35 -1.66
N LYS A 98 6.46 4.95 -1.55
CA LYS A 98 6.33 6.38 -1.27
C LYS A 98 6.85 6.73 0.11
N ILE A 99 6.52 5.94 1.13
CA ILE A 99 6.97 6.18 2.50
C ILE A 99 8.50 6.14 2.57
N GLU A 100 9.13 5.14 1.95
CA GLU A 100 10.58 5.01 1.87
C GLU A 100 11.21 6.20 1.15
N LYS A 101 10.66 6.60 -0.01
CA LYS A 101 11.17 7.74 -0.80
C LYS A 101 11.07 9.09 -0.07
N TYR A 102 10.04 9.28 0.76
CA TYR A 102 9.72 10.55 1.40
C TYR A 102 9.83 10.49 2.94
N VAL A 103 10.60 9.54 3.48
CA VAL A 103 10.54 9.18 4.90
C VAL A 103 10.82 10.36 5.84
N PHE A 104 11.83 11.18 5.55
CA PHE A 104 12.19 12.34 6.37
C PHE A 104 11.13 13.45 6.31
N HIS A 105 10.51 13.66 5.14
CA HIS A 105 9.45 14.66 4.97
C HIS A 105 8.16 14.24 5.69
N ILE A 106 7.80 12.95 5.59
CA ILE A 106 6.62 12.38 6.25
C ILE A 106 6.77 12.44 7.77
N GLN A 107 7.96 12.20 8.32
CA GLN A 107 8.21 12.27 9.77
C GLN A 107 8.07 13.69 10.34
N LYS A 108 8.46 14.71 9.58
CA LYS A 108 8.35 16.12 10.01
C LYS A 108 6.93 16.66 9.90
N THR A 109 6.20 16.21 8.88
CA THR A 109 4.87 16.72 8.59
C THR A 109 3.81 15.89 9.31
N LEU A 110 3.33 16.37 10.46
CA LEU A 110 2.33 15.67 11.28
C LEU A 110 1.07 15.25 10.49
N GLN A 111 0.64 16.07 9.54
CA GLN A 111 -0.51 15.77 8.68
C GLN A 111 -0.25 14.54 7.79
N LEU A 112 0.96 14.37 7.26
CA LEU A 112 1.33 13.20 6.48
C LEU A 112 1.53 11.98 7.39
N TRP A 113 2.15 12.17 8.56
CA TRP A 113 2.32 11.12 9.56
C TRP A 113 0.98 10.47 9.94
N ASN A 114 -0.05 11.28 10.16
CA ASN A 114 -1.39 10.82 10.52
C ASN A 114 -2.13 10.10 9.37
N ARG A 115 -1.64 10.17 8.13
CA ARG A 115 -2.18 9.42 6.99
C ARG A 115 -1.66 7.99 6.91
N LEU A 116 -0.65 7.61 7.71
CA LEU A 116 -0.06 6.27 7.70
C LEU A 116 -0.80 5.34 8.67
N SER A 117 -0.88 4.06 8.32
CA SER A 117 -1.26 3.00 9.28
C SER A 117 -0.22 2.84 10.39
N LYS A 118 -0.57 2.18 11.51
CA LYS A 118 0.38 1.91 12.60
C LYS A 118 1.59 1.13 12.13
N GLN A 119 1.39 0.15 11.25
CA GLN A 119 2.45 -0.66 10.66
C GLN A 119 3.36 0.17 9.74
N GLU A 120 2.75 1.05 8.92
CA GLU A 120 3.49 1.99 8.07
C GLU A 120 4.32 2.98 8.90
N GLN A 121 3.80 3.47 10.02
CA GLN A 121 4.53 4.34 10.94
C GLN A 121 5.75 3.63 11.57
N MET A 122 5.60 2.36 11.97
CA MET A 122 6.72 1.57 12.47
C MET A 122 7.79 1.36 11.38
N PHE A 123 7.36 1.05 10.16
CA PHE A 123 8.25 0.95 9.00
C PHE A 123 9.00 2.26 8.74
N ALA A 124 8.29 3.39 8.72
CA ALA A 124 8.88 4.71 8.48
C ALA A 124 9.94 5.08 9.53
N ARG A 125 9.70 4.79 10.83
CA ARG A 125 10.69 5.02 11.90
C ARG A 125 11.96 4.22 11.67
N ARG A 126 11.80 2.93 11.38
CA ARG A 126 12.94 2.03 11.14
C ARG A 126 13.71 2.46 9.90
N CYS A 127 13.02 2.70 8.79
CA CYS A 127 13.63 3.13 7.53
C CYS A 127 14.44 4.42 7.69
N ALA A 128 13.90 5.43 8.38
CA ALA A 128 14.64 6.67 8.64
C ALA A 128 15.89 6.44 9.51
N GLY A 129 15.78 5.59 10.53
CA GLY A 129 16.92 5.23 11.40
C GLY A 129 18.01 4.51 10.63
N ASP A 130 17.64 3.49 9.85
CA ASP A 130 18.56 2.70 9.03
C ASP A 130 19.26 3.57 7.98
N LEU A 131 18.50 4.46 7.30
CA LEU A 131 19.05 5.37 6.30
C LEU A 131 19.99 6.41 6.93
N LYS A 132 19.61 6.99 8.07
CA LYS A 132 20.47 7.92 8.82
C LYS A 132 21.79 7.25 9.19
N HIS A 133 21.74 6.06 9.79
CA HIS A 133 22.92 5.32 10.22
C HIS A 133 23.85 4.99 9.04
N HIS A 134 23.27 4.53 7.93
CA HIS A 134 24.03 4.23 6.71
C HIS A 134 24.74 5.48 6.16
N LEU A 135 24.03 6.61 6.06
CA LEU A 135 24.61 7.87 5.57
C LEU A 135 25.74 8.37 6.50
N GLU A 136 25.54 8.29 7.82
CA GLU A 136 26.55 8.64 8.83
C GLU A 136 27.84 7.83 8.68
N GLN A 137 27.70 6.51 8.53
CA GLN A 137 28.85 5.61 8.41
C GLN A 137 29.56 5.72 7.06
N SER A 138 28.81 5.86 5.97
CA SER A 138 29.39 5.81 4.63
C SER A 138 30.01 7.13 4.17
N VAL A 139 29.34 8.27 4.45
CA VAL A 139 29.72 9.55 3.83
C VAL A 139 29.81 10.68 4.85
N LEU A 140 28.77 10.89 5.68
CA LEU A 140 28.66 12.12 6.46
C LEU A 140 29.79 12.27 7.48
N SER A 141 30.23 11.19 8.13
CA SER A 141 31.38 11.23 9.05
C SER A 141 32.72 11.60 8.40
N LYS A 142 32.80 11.58 7.06
CA LYS A 142 34.00 11.94 6.29
C LYS A 142 33.94 13.38 5.75
N LEU A 143 32.79 14.03 5.85
CA LEU A 143 32.62 15.41 5.40
C LEU A 143 33.05 16.41 6.48
N PRO A 144 33.46 17.63 6.10
CA PRO A 144 33.67 18.71 7.04
C PRO A 144 32.42 18.97 7.87
N ASP A 145 32.58 19.41 9.13
CA ASP A 145 31.50 19.55 10.13
C ASP A 145 30.26 20.29 9.61
N GLN A 146 30.45 21.23 8.68
CA GLN A 146 29.38 22.02 8.08
C GLN A 146 28.43 21.22 7.17
N TYR A 147 28.79 19.99 6.79
CA TYR A 147 28.06 19.15 5.82
C TYR A 147 27.68 17.76 6.38
N GLN A 148 27.84 17.53 7.68
CA GLN A 148 27.57 16.22 8.28
C GLN A 148 26.06 15.95 8.53
N SER A 149 25.18 16.88 8.14
CA SER A 149 23.73 16.73 8.29
C SER A 149 23.11 15.97 7.12
N HIS A 150 22.22 15.03 7.40
CA HIS A 150 21.39 14.36 6.39
C HIS A 150 20.12 15.15 6.03
N LEU A 151 19.83 16.24 6.76
CA LEU A 151 18.61 17.03 6.60
C LEU A 151 18.85 18.41 6.00
N ARG A 152 20.10 18.91 6.06
CA ARG A 152 20.49 20.26 5.64
C ARG A 152 21.58 20.17 4.57
N GLN A 153 21.48 20.98 3.53
CA GLN A 153 22.53 21.09 2.50
C GLN A 153 23.85 21.60 3.07
N SER A 154 23.78 22.53 4.03
CA SER A 154 24.94 23.11 4.70
C SER A 154 24.55 23.61 6.09
N ALA A 155 25.54 23.88 6.93
CA ALA A 155 25.33 24.50 8.24
C ALA A 155 24.69 25.90 8.16
N ALA A 156 24.74 26.56 7.00
CA ALA A 156 24.14 27.87 6.75
C ALA A 156 22.65 27.80 6.36
N SER A 157 22.13 26.63 5.94
CA SER A 157 20.72 26.48 5.56
C SER A 157 19.84 26.52 6.79
N GLU A 158 19.11 27.59 7.09
CA GLU A 158 18.29 27.69 8.33
C GLU A 158 17.24 26.57 8.45
N ASP A 159 16.76 26.08 7.30
CA ASP A 159 15.77 25.02 7.19
C ASP A 159 16.36 23.66 6.79
N ASP A 160 15.61 22.60 7.08
CA ASP A 160 15.91 21.24 6.62
C ASP A 160 15.49 21.03 5.15
N ASP A 161 16.14 21.80 4.27
CA ASP A 161 15.91 21.92 2.84
C ASP A 161 16.03 20.61 2.04
N MET A 162 16.80 19.64 2.52
CA MET A 162 16.96 18.34 1.84
C MET A 162 15.74 17.42 1.97
N GLY A 163 14.87 17.65 2.96
CA GLY A 163 13.61 16.92 3.10
C GLY A 163 12.54 17.35 2.09
N GLU A 164 12.56 18.62 1.66
CA GLU A 164 11.52 19.19 0.80
C GLU A 164 11.79 19.01 -0.70
N LEU A 165 13.06 19.03 -1.12
CA LEU A 165 13.43 19.01 -2.54
C LEU A 165 12.91 17.77 -3.29
N ILE A 166 12.76 16.64 -2.62
CA ILE A 166 12.23 15.40 -3.23
C ILE A 166 10.71 15.54 -3.48
N ALA A 167 9.97 16.30 -2.65
CA ALA A 167 8.53 16.50 -2.77
C ALA A 167 8.15 17.46 -3.92
N TYR A 168 8.95 18.51 -4.15
CA TYR A 168 8.70 19.48 -5.22
C TYR A 168 8.90 18.90 -6.63
N GLN A 169 9.87 18.00 -6.83
CA GLN A 169 10.07 17.38 -8.15
C GLN A 169 8.89 16.50 -8.60
N SER A 170 8.22 15.81 -7.67
CA SER A 170 7.02 15.04 -8.02
C SER A 170 5.80 15.92 -8.35
N LYS A 171 5.68 17.11 -7.76
CA LYS A 171 4.59 18.06 -8.07
C LYS A 171 4.72 18.69 -9.46
N MET A 172 5.96 18.86 -9.96
CA MET A 172 6.20 19.43 -11.28
C MET A 172 5.85 18.46 -12.43
N VAL A 173 6.11 17.16 -12.27
CA VAL A 173 5.83 16.16 -13.32
C VAL A 173 4.32 15.98 -13.56
N PHE A 174 3.47 16.21 -12.55
CA PHE A 174 2.01 16.08 -12.68
C PHE A 174 1.28 17.38 -13.07
N ARG A 175 1.96 18.54 -13.10
CA ARG A 175 1.34 19.81 -13.56
C ARG A 175 1.37 20.00 -15.08
N TYR A 176 2.00 19.10 -15.83
CA TYR A 176 2.15 19.17 -17.30
C TYR A 176 1.40 18.05 -18.05
N LYS A 177 0.32 17.51 -17.46
CA LYS A 177 -0.65 16.68 -18.18
C LYS A 177 -2.07 17.14 -17.90
#